data_AF-W1U8C7-F1
#
_entry.id   AF-W1U8C7-F1
#
_cell.length_a   1.000
_cell.length_b   1.000
_cell.length_c   1.000
_cell.angle_alpha   90.00
_cell.angle_beta   90.00
_cell.angle_gamma   90.00
#
_symmetry.space_group_name_H-M   'P 1'
#
loop_
_entity.id
_entity.type
_entity.pdbx_description
1 polymer ?
#
loop_
_entity_poly.entity_id
_entity_poly.type
_entity_poly.pdbx_seq_one_letter_code
_entity_poly.pdbx_strand_id
1 'polypeptide(L)' 'DKNYDYRVPDFKNDEEYNKFLNKICDESMFKVKNKPTSSDKIMTLTTCSYEFKNARTVVICKEIDN' A
#
# COMPACT_ATOMS: atom_id res chain seq x y z
N ASP A 1 7.97 -7.33 -5.90
CA ASP A 1 8.49 -8.55 -5.26
C ASP A 1 7.29 -9.35 -4.76
N LYS A 2 7.09 -10.60 -5.23
CA LYS A 2 5.89 -11.39 -4.93
C LYS A 2 5.74 -11.77 -3.45
N ASN A 3 6.80 -11.58 -2.66
CA ASN A 3 6.81 -11.89 -1.23
C ASN A 3 6.83 -10.64 -0.33
N TYR A 4 6.66 -9.44 -0.89
CA TYR A 4 6.68 -8.22 -0.10
C TYR A 4 5.49 -8.18 0.87
N ASP A 5 5.78 -7.99 2.17
CA ASP A 5 4.74 -7.85 3.17
C ASP A 5 4.28 -6.39 3.21
N TYR A 6 3.06 -6.12 2.74
CA TYR A 6 2.46 -4.79 2.76
C TYR A 6 1.91 -4.40 4.14
N ARG A 7 2.02 -5.27 5.16
CA ARG A 7 1.61 -4.98 6.54
C ARG A 7 2.74 -4.30 7.29
N VAL A 8 3.16 -3.12 6.83
CA VAL A 8 4.19 -2.28 7.47
C VAL A 8 3.49 -1.16 8.23
N PRO A 9 3.33 -1.27 9.57
CA PRO A 9 2.60 -0.27 10.35
C PRO A 9 3.45 0.97 10.67
N ASP A 10 4.78 0.83 10.71
CA ASP A 10 5.70 1.85 11.20
C ASP A 10 6.82 2.13 10.19
N PHE A 11 7.19 3.40 10.07
CA PHE A 11 8.30 3.89 9.24
C PHE A 11 9.22 4.75 10.08
N LYS A 12 10.54 4.69 9.84
CA LYS A 12 11.52 5.45 10.64
C LYS A 12 11.48 6.94 10.34
N ASN A 13 11.11 7.30 9.10
CA ASN A 13 11.06 8.67 8.62
C ASN A 13 10.20 8.77 7.34
N ASP A 14 9.91 10.01 6.95
CA ASP A 14 9.16 10.36 5.76
C ASP A 14 9.76 9.85 4.46
N GLU A 15 11.08 9.72 4.36
CA GLU A 15 11.72 9.22 3.14
C GLU A 15 11.43 7.72 2.94
N GLU A 16 11.50 6.94 4.01
CA GLU A 16 11.15 5.52 4.01
C GLU A 16 9.66 5.33 3.71
N TYR A 17 8.80 6.13 4.32
CA TYR A 17 7.36 6.09 4.06
C TYR A 17 7.05 6.47 2.61
N ASN A 18 7.64 7.54 2.06
CA ASN A 18 7.45 7.91 0.66
C ASN A 18 7.95 6.84 -0.31
N LYS A 19 9.04 6.14 0.00
CA LYS A 19 9.49 4.99 -0.81
C LYS A 19 8.46 3.87 -0.82
N PHE A 20 7.84 3.58 0.33
CA PHE A 20 6.74 2.64 0.42
C PHE A 20 5.53 3.10 -0.40
N LEU A 21 5.10 4.37 -0.26
CA LEU A 21 3.98 4.94 -0.99
C LEU A 21 4.18 4.89 -2.52
N ASN A 22 5.38 5.17 -3.00
CA ASN A 22 5.72 5.05 -4.42
C ASN A 22 5.65 3.60 -4.89
N LYS A 23 6.24 2.67 -4.13
CA LYS A 23 6.20 1.24 -4.44
C LYS A 23 4.77 0.71 -4.58
N ILE A 24 3.87 1.01 -3.64
CA ILE A 24 2.49 0.54 -3.71
C ILE A 24 1.70 1.15 -4.88
N CYS A 25 2.02 2.39 -5.27
CA CYS A 25 1.40 3.03 -6.42
C CYS A 25 1.90 2.43 -7.73
N ASP A 26 3.19 2.10 -7.81
CA ASP A 26 3.82 1.54 -9.00
C ASP A 26 3.48 0.05 -9.18
N GLU A 27 3.24 -0.69 -8.10
CA GLU A 27 2.79 -2.08 -8.11
C GLU A 27 1.24 -2.23 -8.20
N SER A 28 0.50 -1.12 -8.21
CA SER A 28 -0.97 -1.14 -8.31
C SER A 28 -1.44 -1.68 -9.66
N MET A 29 -2.41 -2.59 -9.64
CA MET A 29 -3.08 -3.10 -10.85
C MET A 29 -3.87 -2.02 -11.59
N PHE A 30 -4.23 -0.92 -10.90
CA PHE A 30 -4.97 0.20 -11.46
C PHE A 30 -4.19 1.51 -11.34
N LYS A 31 -4.36 2.40 -12.32
CA LYS A 31 -3.72 3.73 -12.29
C LYS A 31 -4.21 4.54 -11.09
N VAL A 32 -3.27 4.92 -10.22
CA VAL A 32 -3.53 5.78 -9.06
C VAL A 32 -3.61 7.24 -9.52
N LYS A 33 -4.75 7.90 -9.32
CA LYS A 33 -4.95 9.31 -9.68
C LYS A 33 -4.45 10.27 -8.60
N ASN A 34 -4.82 10.02 -7.34
CA ASN A 34 -4.41 10.81 -6.19
C ASN A 34 -3.34 10.03 -5.41
N LYS A 35 -2.08 10.15 -5.85
CA LYS A 35 -0.97 9.50 -5.14
C LYS A 35 -0.81 10.13 -3.73
N PRO A 36 -0.73 9.32 -2.66
CA PRO A 36 -0.45 9.82 -1.33
C PRO A 36 0.99 10.32 -1.18
N THR A 37 1.21 11.22 -0.21
CA THR A 37 2.51 11.72 0.25
C THR A 37 2.75 11.34 1.71
N SER A 38 3.97 11.54 2.23
CA SER A 38 4.28 11.21 3.64
C SER A 38 3.45 11.96 4.68
N SER A 39 2.79 13.06 4.29
CA SER A 39 1.83 13.78 5.13
C SER A 39 0.46 13.10 5.25
N ASP A 40 0.14 12.15 4.37
CA ASP A 40 -1.15 11.46 4.35
C ASP A 40 -1.13 10.19 5.22
N LYS A 41 -2.27 9.87 5.82
CA LYS A 41 -2.49 8.53 6.39
C LYS A 41 -3.09 7.60 5.34
N ILE A 42 -2.70 6.34 5.42
CA ILE A 42 -3.26 5.27 4.60
C ILE A 42 -3.81 4.15 5.48
N MET A 43 -4.67 3.33 4.88
CA MET A 43 -5.13 2.08 5.47
C MET A 43 -4.88 0.94 4.49
N THR A 44 -4.22 -0.12 4.97
CA THR A 44 -3.99 -1.35 4.21
C THR A 44 -5.00 -2.41 4.66
N LEU A 45 -5.82 -2.88 3.72
CA LEU A 45 -6.73 -4.01 3.91
C LEU A 45 -6.15 -5.21 3.16
N THR A 46 -5.98 -6.33 3.86
CA THR A 46 -5.46 -7.55 3.24
C THR A 46 -6.31 -8.77 3.60
N THR A 47 -6.57 -9.60 2.60
CA THR A 47 -7.27 -10.88 2.77
C THR A 47 -6.53 -11.98 2.03
N CYS A 48 -6.67 -13.22 2.52
CA CYS A 48 -6.31 -14.40 1.74
C CYS A 48 -7.19 -14.46 0.49
N SER A 49 -6.59 -14.81 -0.64
CA SER A 49 -7.31 -15.06 -1.88
C SER A 49 -7.24 -16.56 -2.21
N TYR A 50 -8.27 -17.05 -2.88
CA TYR A 50 -8.37 -18.46 -3.32
C TYR A 50 -7.81 -18.67 -4.73
N GLU A 51 -7.35 -17.60 -5.40
CA GLU A 51 -6.90 -17.65 -6.80
C GLU A 51 -5.67 -18.54 -7.01
N PHE A 52 -4.79 -18.65 -6.00
CA PHE A 52 -3.65 -19.58 -5.99
C PHE A 52 -3.06 -19.72 -4.57
N LYS A 53 -2.15 -20.68 -4.38
CA LYS A 53 -1.50 -20.94 -3.08
C LYS A 53 -0.79 -19.68 -2.57
N ASN A 54 -1.11 -19.26 -1.35
CA ASN A 54 -0.60 -18.05 -0.69
C ASN A 54 -0.97 -16.72 -1.39
N ALA A 55 -2.00 -16.72 -2.25
CA ALA A 55 -2.50 -15.49 -2.83
C ALA A 55 -3.03 -14.56 -1.73
N ARG A 56 -2.73 -13.27 -1.86
CA ARG A 56 -3.30 -12.20 -1.04
C ARG A 56 -3.86 -11.13 -1.95
N THR A 57 -5.04 -10.65 -1.59
CA THR A 57 -5.57 -9.40 -2.14
C THR A 57 -5.22 -8.28 -1.17
N VAL A 58 -4.67 -7.19 -1.69
CA VAL A 58 -4.30 -6.00 -0.93
C VAL A 58 -5.02 -4.81 -1.53
N VAL A 59 -5.73 -4.07 -0.69
CA VAL A 59 -6.36 -2.80 -1.03
C VAL A 59 -5.76 -1.73 -0.13
N ILE A 60 -5.37 -0.60 -0.72
CA ILE A 60 -4.79 0.52 0.02
C ILE A 60 -5.65 1.75 -0.24
N CYS A 61 -6.06 2.40 0.84
CA CYS A 61 -6.88 3.60 0.81
C CYS A 61 -6.10 4.77 1.42
N LYS A 62 -6.26 5.97 0.86
CA LYS A 62 -5.77 7.23 1.43
C LYS A 62 -6.91 7.89 2.24
N GLU A 63 -6.61 8.42 3.42
CA GLU A 63 -7.52 9.27 4.20
C GLU A 63 -7.81 10.57 3.43
N ILE A 64 -9.07 11.02 3.44
CA ILE A 64 -9.50 12.28 2.84
C ILE A 64 -10.18 13.09 3.94
N ASP A 65 -9.73 14.32 4.13
CA ASP A 65 -10.34 15.24 5.08
C ASP A 65 -11.75 15.63 4.61
N ASN A 66 -12.70 15.65 5.55
CA ASN A 66 -14.08 16.11 5.33
C ASN A 66 -14.25 17.58 5.70
#